data_AF-A0A2D4ZFL3-F1
#
_entry.id   AF-A0A2D4ZFL3-F1
#
_cell.length_a   1.000
_cell.length_b   1.000
_cell.length_c   1.000
_cell.angle_alpha   90.00
_cell.angle_beta   90.00
_cell.angle_gamma   90.00
#
_symmetry.space_group_name_H-M   'P 1'
#
loop_
_entity.id
_entity.type
_entity.pdbx_description
1 polymer ?
#
loop_
_entity_poly.entity_id
_entity_poly.type
_entity_poly.pdbx_seq_one_letter_code
_entity_poly.pdbx_strand_id
1 'polypeptide(L)'
;MKKTLISAAFLVACSSNVHAFSQETHKRIVIDAVNYMQQHPSTTQYAALVSYAQQNNMTVTQLGELLGQAAYDVDDFEDTFFCGAITGSCVQAPVWGAAESIVKYTSYWHFQNHTQGADQHGNDFGGYNYQKLTVWGAVDNLAATWLKGDYLDDGKGGETGWFNADSSKYNSYGVTEAHYRIDSQSSYSMYDDFEDMPFQPIDNLGQYWYQSYLQSGNPQILGFVFHTTDLLQPHHTWTTSDLNHSSWESWVNDYYDQENLNDPALVTQAMTTFAALDTQSTDVRPLLTQGGAFSYAQGGIVLNSEDHYDRLDTAKQVVPHAIAMVVHLLNHAMVAR
;
A
#
# COMPACT_ATOMS: atom_id res chain seq x y z
N MET A 1 19.44 19.53 -57.11
CA MET A 1 18.37 18.51 -57.30
C MET A 1 18.92 17.22 -56.71
N LYS A 2 18.38 16.55 -55.68
CA LYS A 2 17.01 16.38 -55.19
C LYS A 2 16.95 16.48 -53.65
N LYS A 3 15.79 16.90 -53.14
CA LYS A 3 15.35 16.98 -51.74
C LYS A 3 14.64 15.68 -51.33
N THR A 4 14.84 15.23 -50.09
CA THR A 4 13.86 14.56 -49.18
C THR A 4 14.57 14.42 -47.81
N LEU A 5 14.27 15.11 -46.70
CA LEU A 5 13.08 15.19 -45.83
C LEU A 5 12.55 13.85 -45.31
N ILE A 6 12.13 13.87 -44.02
CA ILE A 6 11.38 12.88 -43.19
C ILE A 6 12.30 12.13 -42.20
N SER A 7 12.09 12.08 -40.88
CA SER A 7 11.18 12.78 -39.96
C SER A 7 11.72 12.56 -38.55
N ALA A 8 11.64 13.59 -37.70
CA ALA A 8 11.75 13.43 -36.25
C ALA A 8 10.50 12.68 -35.76
N ALA A 9 10.71 11.55 -35.09
CA ALA A 9 9.70 10.95 -34.21
C ALA A 9 10.22 11.15 -32.78
N PHE A 10 9.85 12.28 -32.18
CA PHE A 10 9.84 12.42 -30.73
C PHE A 10 8.74 11.47 -30.24
N LEU A 11 9.12 10.25 -29.86
CA LEU A 11 8.28 9.42 -29.00
C LEU A 11 8.36 10.06 -27.62
N VAL A 12 7.48 11.03 -27.36
CA VAL A 12 7.03 11.29 -26.00
C VAL A 12 6.20 10.06 -25.63
N ALA A 13 6.89 9.03 -25.16
CA ALA A 13 6.23 7.99 -24.39
C ALA A 13 5.75 8.71 -23.12
N CYS A 14 4.44 8.94 -23.02
CA CYS A 14 3.83 9.16 -21.72
C CYS A 14 4.06 7.86 -20.95
N SER A 15 5.10 7.83 -20.12
CA SER A 15 5.27 6.83 -19.08
C SER A 15 4.13 7.05 -18.09
N SER A 16 3.04 6.32 -18.27
CA SER A 16 2.06 6.10 -17.21
C SER A 16 2.80 5.35 -16.11
N ASN A 17 3.12 6.05 -15.02
CA ASN A 17 3.69 5.44 -13.85
C ASN A 17 2.61 4.56 -13.21
N VAL A 18 2.85 3.25 -13.19
CA VAL A 18 2.04 2.26 -12.51
C VAL A 18 2.55 2.17 -11.08
N HIS A 19 1.73 2.62 -10.15
CA HIS A 19 1.84 2.38 -8.71
C HIS A 19 0.51 1.78 -8.26
N ALA A 20 0.43 1.26 -7.02
CA ALA A 20 -0.77 0.82 -6.30
C ALA A 20 -1.87 1.89 -6.30
N PHE A 21 -2.77 2.09 -5.31
CA PHE A 21 -3.56 3.35 -5.38
C PHE A 21 -2.56 4.46 -5.63
N SER A 22 -2.71 5.22 -6.73
CA SER A 22 -1.54 5.97 -7.23
C SER A 22 -0.98 6.78 -6.07
N GLN A 23 0.34 6.93 -5.95
CA GLN A 23 0.93 7.61 -4.79
C GLN A 23 0.18 8.94 -4.46
N GLU A 24 -0.24 9.64 -5.52
CA GLU A 24 -1.10 10.83 -5.45
C GLU A 24 -2.50 10.57 -4.86
N THR A 25 -3.18 9.47 -5.23
CA THR A 25 -4.45 9.05 -4.64
C THR A 25 -4.35 8.86 -3.12
N HIS A 26 -3.30 8.21 -2.61
CA HIS A 26 -3.08 8.10 -1.15
C HIS A 26 -3.00 9.47 -0.48
N LYS A 27 -2.19 10.37 -1.05
CA LYS A 27 -2.04 11.74 -0.55
C LYS A 27 -3.37 12.48 -0.48
N ARG A 28 -4.14 12.41 -1.57
CA ARG A 28 -5.44 13.09 -1.69
C ARG A 28 -6.45 12.58 -0.69
N ILE A 29 -6.53 11.25 -0.51
CA ILE A 29 -7.41 10.63 0.50
C ILE A 29 -7.11 11.18 1.90
N VAL A 30 -5.84 11.34 2.27
CA VAL A 30 -5.44 11.87 3.57
C VAL A 30 -5.79 13.35 3.73
N ILE A 31 -5.54 14.16 2.71
CA ILE A 31 -5.91 15.58 2.70
C ILE A 31 -7.43 15.73 2.82
N ASP A 32 -8.20 14.92 2.09
CA ASP A 32 -9.66 14.92 2.15
C ASP A 32 -10.18 14.47 3.51
N ALA A 33 -9.52 13.53 4.19
CA ALA A 33 -9.86 13.14 5.56
C ALA A 33 -9.66 14.31 6.55
N VAL A 34 -8.55 15.04 6.44
CA VAL A 34 -8.30 16.24 7.27
C VAL A 34 -9.33 17.34 6.99
N ASN A 35 -9.66 17.57 5.71
CA ASN A 35 -10.71 18.51 5.30
C ASN A 35 -12.09 18.08 5.81
N TYR A 36 -12.39 16.79 5.79
CA TYR A 36 -13.64 16.24 6.33
C TYR A 36 -13.75 16.50 7.83
N MET A 37 -12.68 16.27 8.61
CA MET A 37 -12.66 16.60 10.04
C MET A 37 -12.87 18.09 10.29
N GLN A 38 -12.26 18.95 9.46
CA GLN A 38 -12.46 20.40 9.55
C GLN A 38 -13.92 20.83 9.31
N GLN A 39 -14.60 20.17 8.38
CA GLN A 39 -16.01 20.43 8.06
C GLN A 39 -16.97 19.81 9.09
N HIS A 40 -16.52 18.79 9.82
CA HIS A 40 -17.31 18.05 10.81
C HIS A 40 -16.67 18.08 12.22
N PRO A 41 -16.41 19.26 12.80
CA PRO A 41 -15.65 19.36 14.04
C PRO A 41 -16.42 18.87 15.27
N SER A 42 -17.75 18.73 15.18
CA SER A 42 -18.60 18.25 16.28
C SER A 42 -18.70 16.74 16.38
N THR A 43 -18.34 16.01 15.31
CA THR A 43 -18.41 14.55 15.24
C THR A 43 -17.05 13.89 15.05
N THR A 44 -15.98 14.69 15.02
CA THR A 44 -14.59 14.25 14.86
C THR A 44 -13.70 14.90 15.92
N GLN A 45 -12.47 14.41 16.07
CA GLN A 45 -11.47 14.96 16.98
C GLN A 45 -10.72 16.16 16.38
N TYR A 46 -11.40 16.99 15.58
CA TYR A 46 -10.77 18.12 14.88
C TYR A 46 -10.07 19.11 15.83
N ALA A 47 -10.64 19.38 17.01
CA ALA A 47 -10.02 20.27 17.99
C ALA A 47 -8.68 19.73 18.51
N ALA A 48 -8.58 18.40 18.70
CA ALA A 48 -7.34 17.75 19.08
C ALA A 48 -6.34 17.74 17.92
N LEU A 49 -6.80 17.55 16.67
CA LEU A 49 -5.99 17.68 15.46
C LEU A 49 -5.38 19.09 15.31
N VAL A 50 -6.17 20.15 15.58
CA VAL A 50 -5.69 21.54 15.61
C VAL A 50 -4.57 21.71 16.64
N SER A 51 -4.77 21.16 17.83
CA SER A 51 -3.78 21.24 18.92
C SER A 51 -2.50 20.47 18.57
N TYR A 52 -2.63 19.30 17.95
CA TYR A 52 -1.51 18.50 17.46
C TYR A 52 -0.72 19.21 16.35
N ALA A 53 -1.40 19.86 15.40
CA ALA A 53 -0.76 20.70 14.39
C ALA A 53 0.04 21.84 15.03
N GLN A 54 -0.56 22.55 15.99
CA GLN A 54 0.09 23.65 16.72
C GLN A 54 1.32 23.19 17.50
N GLN A 55 1.27 22.03 18.17
CA GLN A 55 2.40 21.46 18.89
C GLN A 55 3.58 21.14 17.96
N ASN A 56 3.31 20.84 16.69
CA ASN A 56 4.32 20.62 15.66
C ASN A 56 4.65 21.87 14.84
N ASN A 57 4.23 23.06 15.29
CA ASN A 57 4.44 24.35 14.61
C ASN A 57 3.88 24.40 13.18
N MET A 58 2.73 23.76 12.95
CA MET A 58 2.04 23.70 11.66
C MET A 58 0.61 24.25 11.77
N THR A 59 0.06 24.74 10.66
CA THR A 59 -1.40 24.82 10.48
C THR A 59 -1.98 23.43 10.22
N VAL A 60 -3.29 23.26 10.36
CA VAL A 60 -3.94 21.97 10.05
C VAL A 60 -3.77 21.59 8.58
N THR A 61 -3.83 22.57 7.66
CA THR A 61 -3.57 22.33 6.24
C THR A 61 -2.13 21.84 6.00
N GLN A 62 -1.13 22.45 6.64
CA GLN A 62 0.26 22.01 6.54
C GLN A 62 0.47 20.61 7.13
N LEU A 63 -0.22 20.31 8.23
CA LEU A 63 -0.22 18.97 8.79
C LEU A 63 -0.84 17.96 7.81
N GLY A 64 -1.99 18.27 7.20
CA GLY A 64 -2.63 17.42 6.20
C GLY A 64 -1.73 17.13 5.00
N GLU A 65 -1.04 18.15 4.47
CA GLU A 65 -0.05 17.97 3.40
C GLU A 65 1.12 17.06 3.82
N LEU A 66 1.65 17.24 5.04
CA LEU A 66 2.73 16.38 5.55
C LEU A 66 2.26 14.92 5.70
N LEU A 67 1.08 14.71 6.27
CA LEU A 67 0.51 13.38 6.46
C LEU A 67 0.25 12.69 5.11
N GLY A 68 -0.34 13.43 4.16
CA GLY A 68 -0.60 12.91 2.81
C GLY A 68 0.67 12.63 2.03
N GLN A 69 1.69 13.50 2.13
CA GLN A 69 2.99 13.25 1.49
C GLN A 69 3.68 12.03 2.10
N ALA A 70 3.62 11.86 3.42
CA ALA A 70 4.17 10.66 4.04
C ALA A 70 3.45 9.39 3.57
N ALA A 71 2.12 9.41 3.40
CA ALA A 71 1.39 8.27 2.83
C ALA A 71 1.79 7.98 1.37
N TYR A 72 2.03 9.02 0.56
CA TYR A 72 2.58 8.93 -0.79
C TYR A 72 3.96 8.25 -0.81
N ASP A 73 4.83 8.62 0.13
CA ASP A 73 6.25 8.24 0.11
C ASP A 73 6.49 6.75 0.44
N VAL A 74 5.51 6.04 1.01
CA VAL A 74 5.67 4.62 1.41
C VAL A 74 5.95 3.71 0.20
N ASP A 75 5.27 3.94 -0.93
CA ASP A 75 5.54 3.25 -2.20
C ASP A 75 7.01 3.38 -2.66
N ASP A 76 7.69 4.43 -2.20
CA ASP A 76 9.05 4.74 -2.59
C ASP A 76 10.13 4.22 -1.65
N PHE A 77 9.75 3.56 -0.55
CA PHE A 77 10.71 3.03 0.42
C PHE A 77 11.70 2.06 -0.23
N GLU A 78 12.98 2.28 0.06
CA GLU A 78 14.08 1.40 -0.34
C GLU A 78 14.43 0.46 0.83
N ASP A 79 13.45 -0.33 1.27
CA ASP A 79 13.52 -1.18 2.47
C ASP A 79 13.51 -2.68 2.18
N THR A 80 13.16 -3.06 0.94
CA THR A 80 12.94 -4.45 0.54
C THR A 80 13.82 -4.80 -0.64
N PHE A 81 14.69 -5.79 -0.43
CA PHE A 81 15.68 -6.26 -1.40
C PHE A 81 15.58 -7.77 -1.53
N PHE A 82 15.49 -8.27 -2.76
CA PHE A 82 15.64 -9.70 -3.05
C PHE A 82 16.98 -9.95 -3.70
N CYS A 83 17.56 -11.09 -3.39
CA CYS A 83 18.85 -11.53 -3.85
C CYS A 83 18.69 -12.62 -4.91
N GLY A 84 19.39 -12.45 -6.04
CA GLY A 84 19.32 -13.38 -7.15
C GLY A 84 19.82 -14.78 -6.79
N ALA A 85 19.04 -15.83 -7.06
CA ALA A 85 19.36 -17.24 -6.73
C ALA A 85 20.76 -17.70 -7.18
N ILE A 86 21.22 -17.18 -8.33
CA ILE A 86 22.50 -17.57 -8.94
C ILE A 86 23.63 -16.63 -8.51
N THR A 87 23.35 -15.33 -8.40
CA THR A 87 24.40 -14.30 -8.25
C THR A 87 24.61 -13.87 -6.80
N GLY A 88 23.64 -14.13 -5.92
CA GLY A 88 23.57 -13.53 -4.58
C GLY A 88 23.48 -12.01 -4.61
N SER A 89 23.05 -11.43 -5.73
CA SER A 89 23.00 -9.98 -5.92
C SER A 89 21.65 -9.43 -5.53
N CYS A 90 21.66 -8.61 -4.48
CA CYS A 90 20.45 -8.04 -3.90
C CYS A 90 20.11 -6.70 -4.55
N VAL A 91 18.87 -6.59 -5.03
CA VAL A 91 18.33 -5.43 -5.73
C VAL A 91 16.95 -5.09 -5.18
N GLN A 92 16.51 -3.84 -5.36
CA GLN A 92 15.21 -3.35 -4.87
C GLN A 92 14.06 -3.52 -5.87
N ALA A 93 14.38 -3.88 -7.10
CA ALA A 93 13.45 -4.05 -8.20
C ALA A 93 14.09 -4.94 -9.28
N PRO A 94 13.27 -5.66 -10.07
CA PRO A 94 13.79 -6.50 -11.13
C PRO A 94 14.35 -5.63 -12.29
N VAL A 95 15.47 -6.07 -12.89
CA VAL A 95 16.20 -5.32 -13.94
C VAL A 95 15.64 -5.61 -15.34
N TRP A 96 14.32 -5.67 -15.50
CA TRP A 96 13.71 -5.83 -16.83
C TRP A 96 13.86 -4.53 -17.64
N GLY A 97 14.29 -4.64 -18.89
CA GLY A 97 14.62 -3.50 -19.74
C GLY A 97 13.42 -2.62 -20.08
N ALA A 98 13.45 -1.36 -19.63
CA ALA A 98 12.84 -0.16 -20.25
C ALA A 98 11.34 -0.16 -20.66
N ALA A 99 10.55 -1.18 -20.36
CA ALA A 99 9.12 -1.21 -20.67
C ALA A 99 8.33 -1.55 -19.41
N GLU A 100 7.44 -0.62 -19.04
CA GLU A 100 6.36 -0.74 -18.05
C GLU A 100 6.82 -0.68 -16.58
N SER A 101 7.02 0.57 -16.11
CA SER A 101 6.76 1.04 -14.73
C SER A 101 6.99 0.03 -13.59
N ILE A 102 8.15 0.22 -12.96
CA ILE A 102 8.79 -0.65 -11.98
C ILE A 102 7.91 -0.93 -10.74
N VAL A 103 7.60 -2.20 -10.51
CA VAL A 103 7.18 -2.71 -9.20
C VAL A 103 8.43 -2.82 -8.32
N LYS A 104 8.59 -1.91 -7.35
CA LYS A 104 9.58 -2.07 -6.27
C LYS A 104 9.18 -3.27 -5.42
N TYR A 105 10.15 -4.04 -4.90
CA TYR A 105 9.83 -5.20 -4.06
C TYR A 105 9.11 -4.84 -2.75
N THR A 106 9.16 -3.58 -2.32
CA THR A 106 8.36 -3.11 -1.18
C THR A 106 6.85 -3.30 -1.39
N SER A 107 6.37 -3.29 -2.64
CA SER A 107 4.96 -3.53 -2.98
C SER A 107 4.41 -4.87 -2.48
N TYR A 108 5.25 -5.89 -2.28
CA TYR A 108 4.79 -7.18 -1.75
C TYR A 108 4.22 -7.10 -0.32
N TRP A 109 4.51 -6.02 0.42
CA TRP A 109 3.94 -5.74 1.75
C TRP A 109 2.57 -5.05 1.70
N HIS A 110 2.03 -4.73 0.52
CA HIS A 110 0.84 -3.89 0.38
C HIS A 110 -0.47 -4.67 0.36
N PHE A 111 -0.41 -5.99 0.54
CA PHE A 111 -1.54 -6.89 0.38
C PHE A 111 -2.11 -7.33 1.72
N GLN A 112 -3.42 -7.64 1.72
CA GLN A 112 -4.08 -8.43 2.76
C GLN A 112 -4.99 -9.44 2.06
N ASN A 113 -4.67 -10.73 2.14
CA ASN A 113 -5.26 -11.77 1.31
C ASN A 113 -6.60 -12.26 1.88
N HIS A 114 -7.68 -11.56 1.52
CA HIS A 114 -9.05 -11.93 1.89
C HIS A 114 -9.56 -13.21 1.20
N THR A 115 -8.82 -13.72 0.22
CA THR A 115 -9.22 -14.92 -0.53
C THR A 115 -8.83 -16.23 0.14
N GLN A 116 -7.92 -16.18 1.13
CA GLN A 116 -7.41 -17.35 1.85
C GLN A 116 -7.60 -17.24 3.37
N GLY A 117 -7.61 -16.03 3.93
CA GLY A 117 -7.64 -15.85 5.38
C GLY A 117 -6.27 -16.09 6.01
N ALA A 118 -6.25 -16.79 7.14
CA ALA A 118 -5.07 -16.94 7.98
C ALA A 118 -3.88 -17.58 7.26
N ASP A 119 -2.67 -17.18 7.66
CA ASP A 119 -1.41 -17.58 7.01
C ASP A 119 -0.47 -18.40 7.91
N GLN A 120 0.69 -18.75 7.36
CA GLN A 120 1.71 -19.53 8.06
C GLN A 120 2.45 -18.77 9.16
N HIS A 121 2.26 -17.45 9.27
CA HIS A 121 2.80 -16.65 10.37
C HIS A 121 1.90 -16.67 11.62
N GLY A 122 0.63 -17.10 11.45
CA GLY A 122 -0.40 -17.01 12.49
C GLY A 122 -1.20 -15.71 12.45
N ASN A 123 -1.13 -14.93 11.36
CA ASN A 123 -2.00 -13.78 11.16
C ASN A 123 -3.43 -14.22 10.81
N ASP A 124 -4.43 -13.38 11.09
CA ASP A 124 -5.83 -13.61 10.66
C ASP A 124 -5.99 -13.59 9.14
N PHE A 125 -5.14 -12.81 8.46
CA PHE A 125 -5.01 -12.73 7.00
C PHE A 125 -3.53 -12.73 6.61
N GLY A 126 -3.16 -13.42 5.54
CA GLY A 126 -1.80 -13.32 4.95
C GLY A 126 -1.61 -12.09 4.07
N GLY A 127 -0.36 -11.78 3.71
CA GLY A 127 -0.04 -10.82 2.65
C GLY A 127 0.04 -11.48 1.28
N TYR A 128 0.92 -10.98 0.41
CA TYR A 128 1.23 -11.62 -0.86
C TYR A 128 1.85 -13.00 -0.61
N ASN A 129 1.39 -14.00 -1.36
CA ASN A 129 2.04 -15.31 -1.43
C ASN A 129 1.65 -15.95 -2.76
N TYR A 130 2.65 -16.18 -3.61
CA TYR A 130 2.46 -16.68 -4.96
C TYR A 130 1.72 -18.04 -5.01
N GLN A 131 2.06 -18.99 -4.13
CA GLN A 131 1.36 -20.28 -4.04
C GLN A 131 -0.12 -20.16 -3.60
N LYS A 132 -0.52 -19.03 -3.02
CA LYS A 132 -1.83 -18.82 -2.41
C LYS A 132 -2.71 -17.82 -3.19
N LEU A 133 -2.27 -17.37 -4.36
CA LEU A 133 -3.10 -16.54 -5.23
C LEU A 133 -4.32 -17.36 -5.68
N THR A 134 -5.51 -16.78 -5.54
CA THR A 134 -6.76 -17.37 -6.05
C THR A 134 -7.18 -16.79 -7.39
N VAL A 135 -6.59 -15.64 -7.74
CA VAL A 135 -6.77 -14.97 -9.03
C VAL A 135 -5.37 -14.69 -9.58
N TRP A 136 -5.14 -15.11 -10.83
CA TRP A 136 -3.81 -15.20 -11.41
C TRP A 136 -3.67 -14.27 -12.61
N GLY A 137 -2.61 -13.45 -12.58
CA GLY A 137 -2.20 -12.56 -13.67
C GLY A 137 -1.01 -13.04 -14.48
N ALA A 138 -0.84 -12.50 -15.69
CA ALA A 138 0.40 -12.56 -16.44
C ALA A 138 1.58 -11.88 -15.69
N VAL A 139 1.34 -10.76 -14.98
CA VAL A 139 2.35 -10.09 -14.15
C VAL A 139 2.81 -11.00 -13.01
N ASP A 140 1.88 -11.64 -12.30
CA ASP A 140 2.20 -12.59 -11.22
C ASP A 140 3.04 -13.77 -11.74
N ASN A 141 2.64 -14.33 -12.90
CA ASN A 141 3.39 -15.42 -13.54
C ASN A 141 4.78 -14.99 -14.02
N LEU A 142 4.91 -13.76 -14.53
CA LEU A 142 6.21 -13.20 -14.93
C LEU A 142 7.12 -13.01 -13.72
N ALA A 143 6.59 -12.49 -12.62
CA ALA A 143 7.31 -12.30 -11.37
C ALA A 143 7.88 -13.64 -10.86
N ALA A 144 7.05 -14.67 -10.71
CA ALA A 144 7.54 -15.98 -10.26
C ALA A 144 8.46 -16.70 -11.24
N THR A 145 8.32 -16.43 -12.55
CA THR A 145 9.28 -16.97 -13.53
C THR A 145 10.64 -16.29 -13.42
N TRP A 146 10.66 -14.99 -13.16
CA TRP A 146 11.89 -14.20 -13.07
C TRP A 146 12.62 -14.41 -11.75
N LEU A 147 11.87 -14.33 -10.65
CA LEU A 147 12.35 -14.40 -9.28
C LEU A 147 12.50 -15.83 -8.80
N LYS A 148 12.62 -16.78 -9.74
CA LYS A 148 12.68 -18.20 -9.44
C LYS A 148 13.88 -18.53 -8.54
N GLY A 149 13.60 -18.95 -7.31
CA GLY A 149 14.59 -19.21 -6.27
C GLY A 149 15.33 -17.96 -5.76
N ASP A 150 14.87 -16.76 -6.15
CA ASP A 150 15.34 -15.53 -5.51
C ASP A 150 14.83 -15.50 -4.08
N TYR A 151 15.66 -14.98 -3.18
CA TYR A 151 15.40 -15.02 -1.74
C TYR A 151 15.38 -13.61 -1.14
N LEU A 152 14.74 -13.44 0.01
CA LEU A 152 14.71 -12.16 0.72
C LEU A 152 16.09 -11.92 1.33
N ASP A 153 16.64 -10.72 1.19
CA ASP A 153 17.93 -10.38 1.79
C ASP A 153 17.89 -10.51 3.32
N ASP A 154 18.73 -11.37 3.90
CA ASP A 154 18.96 -11.51 5.35
C ASP A 154 20.31 -10.95 5.81
N GLY A 155 20.97 -10.23 4.90
CA GLY A 155 22.18 -9.48 5.17
C GLY A 155 23.45 -10.32 5.15
N LYS A 156 24.56 -9.62 5.39
CA LYS A 156 25.89 -10.16 5.12
C LYS A 156 26.18 -11.44 5.92
N GLY A 157 26.56 -12.50 5.21
CA GLY A 157 26.84 -13.81 5.78
C GLY A 157 25.60 -14.67 6.07
N GLY A 158 24.43 -14.26 5.57
CA GLY A 158 23.21 -15.03 5.53
C GLY A 158 23.14 -15.96 4.33
N GLU A 159 21.97 -16.07 3.71
CA GLU A 159 21.71 -16.92 2.54
C GLU A 159 22.55 -16.49 1.33
N THR A 160 23.00 -17.47 0.55
CA THR A 160 23.91 -17.22 -0.56
C THR A 160 23.37 -17.82 -1.85
N GLY A 161 23.57 -17.10 -2.95
CA GLY A 161 23.35 -17.66 -4.27
C GLY A 161 24.32 -18.81 -4.58
N TRP A 162 24.14 -19.42 -5.75
CA TRP A 162 24.92 -20.56 -6.18
C TRP A 162 26.43 -20.33 -6.05
N PHE A 163 27.15 -21.40 -5.67
CA PHE A 163 28.60 -21.38 -5.41
C PHE A 163 29.02 -20.50 -4.21
N ASN A 164 28.12 -20.33 -3.23
CA ASN A 164 28.30 -19.46 -2.07
C ASN A 164 28.53 -17.99 -2.46
N ALA A 165 27.81 -17.52 -3.48
CA ALA A 165 27.87 -16.13 -3.90
C ALA A 165 27.04 -15.28 -2.92
N ASP A 166 27.72 -14.44 -2.14
CA ASP A 166 27.09 -13.44 -1.26
C ASP A 166 27.51 -12.04 -1.73
N SER A 167 26.53 -11.22 -2.07
CA SER A 167 26.73 -9.78 -2.23
C SER A 167 25.67 -8.95 -1.51
N SER A 168 25.05 -9.54 -0.48
CA SER A 168 24.13 -8.88 0.43
C SER A 168 24.78 -7.67 1.08
N LYS A 169 24.06 -6.56 1.01
CA LYS A 169 24.48 -5.25 1.57
C LYS A 169 23.44 -4.69 2.53
N TYR A 170 22.22 -5.21 2.51
CA TYR A 170 21.10 -4.74 3.30
C TYR A 170 20.75 -5.83 4.32
N ASN A 171 19.50 -5.87 4.78
CA ASN A 171 18.98 -6.92 5.67
C ASN A 171 17.45 -6.78 5.74
N SER A 172 16.75 -7.06 4.63
CA SER A 172 15.29 -6.90 4.57
C SER A 172 14.56 -7.84 5.52
N TYR A 173 15.01 -9.08 5.70
CA TYR A 173 14.40 -10.01 6.66
C TYR A 173 14.59 -9.54 8.12
N GLY A 174 15.84 -9.23 8.52
CA GLY A 174 16.16 -8.86 9.90
C GLY A 174 15.80 -7.43 10.29
N VAL A 175 15.36 -6.59 9.34
CA VAL A 175 14.93 -5.21 9.58
C VAL A 175 13.48 -5.01 9.16
N THR A 176 13.18 -5.09 7.87
CA THR A 176 11.87 -4.74 7.32
C THR A 176 10.79 -5.75 7.69
N GLU A 177 11.00 -7.04 7.38
CA GLU A 177 10.04 -8.09 7.78
C GLU A 177 9.90 -8.17 9.29
N ALA A 178 11.01 -8.05 10.03
CA ALA A 178 11.00 -8.06 11.49
C ALA A 178 10.13 -6.94 12.10
N HIS A 179 10.05 -5.77 11.46
CA HIS A 179 9.13 -4.71 11.87
C HIS A 179 7.66 -5.08 11.64
N TYR A 180 7.37 -5.86 10.60
CA TYR A 180 6.00 -6.24 10.21
C TYR A 180 5.55 -7.56 10.86
N ARG A 181 6.38 -8.19 11.68
CA ARG A 181 6.06 -9.42 12.41
C ARG A 181 5.38 -9.12 13.75
N ILE A 182 4.21 -8.49 13.71
CA ILE A 182 3.47 -8.06 14.91
C ILE A 182 2.57 -9.18 15.43
N ASP A 183 2.88 -9.69 16.62
CA ASP A 183 2.20 -10.84 17.25
C ASP A 183 2.20 -12.14 16.42
N SER A 184 3.03 -12.18 15.38
CA SER A 184 3.17 -13.30 14.46
C SER A 184 4.55 -13.96 14.59
N GLN A 185 4.77 -15.08 13.89
CA GLN A 185 6.05 -15.78 13.87
C GLN A 185 6.52 -15.95 12.43
N SER A 186 7.81 -15.83 12.17
CA SER A 186 8.39 -16.24 10.90
C SER A 186 9.81 -16.76 11.10
N SER A 187 10.26 -17.62 10.20
CA SER A 187 11.63 -18.10 10.11
C SER A 187 12.19 -17.75 8.75
N TYR A 188 13.51 -17.60 8.64
CA TYR A 188 14.12 -17.21 7.38
C TYR A 188 13.85 -18.22 6.26
N SER A 189 13.72 -19.51 6.60
CA SER A 189 13.33 -20.58 5.66
C SER A 189 11.91 -20.45 5.09
N MET A 190 11.16 -19.41 5.44
CA MET A 190 9.93 -19.05 4.75
C MET A 190 10.22 -18.13 3.55
N TYR A 191 11.43 -17.56 3.48
CA TYR A 191 11.85 -16.52 2.55
C TYR A 191 13.11 -16.90 1.76
N ASP A 192 13.45 -18.18 1.72
CA ASP A 192 14.57 -18.72 0.94
C ASP A 192 14.21 -18.96 -0.53
N ASP A 193 12.92 -19.01 -0.88
CA ASP A 193 12.43 -19.12 -2.26
C ASP A 193 11.20 -18.22 -2.51
N PHE A 194 11.26 -17.31 -3.48
CA PHE A 194 10.18 -16.36 -3.79
C PHE A 194 8.83 -17.04 -4.08
N GLU A 195 8.85 -18.17 -4.77
CA GLU A 195 7.63 -18.90 -5.10
C GLU A 195 6.83 -19.28 -3.84
N ASP A 196 7.49 -19.42 -2.70
CA ASP A 196 6.93 -19.95 -1.46
C ASP A 196 6.78 -18.87 -0.36
N MET A 197 7.33 -17.68 -0.61
CA MET A 197 7.38 -16.54 0.32
C MET A 197 5.99 -16.10 0.82
N PRO A 198 5.73 -16.14 2.14
CA PRO A 198 4.61 -15.45 2.74
C PRO A 198 5.02 -14.01 3.14
N PHE A 199 4.47 -12.99 2.49
CA PHE A 199 4.63 -11.63 2.99
C PHE A 199 3.69 -11.39 4.17
N GLN A 200 4.16 -10.61 5.15
CA GLN A 200 3.31 -10.10 6.23
C GLN A 200 2.25 -9.18 5.62
N PRO A 201 1.01 -9.17 6.14
CA PRO A 201 -0.06 -8.36 5.59
C PRO A 201 0.13 -6.85 5.89
N ILE A 202 -0.44 -5.99 5.03
CA ILE A 202 -0.29 -4.53 5.14
C ILE A 202 -0.82 -3.95 6.46
N ASP A 203 -1.79 -4.60 7.12
CA ASP A 203 -2.25 -4.15 8.43
C ASP A 203 -1.18 -4.31 9.52
N ASN A 204 -0.26 -5.27 9.40
CA ASN A 204 0.91 -5.33 10.27
C ASN A 204 1.90 -4.18 10.01
N LEU A 205 2.11 -3.80 8.74
CA LEU A 205 2.89 -2.61 8.37
C LEU A 205 2.27 -1.34 8.98
N GLY A 206 0.95 -1.18 8.82
CA GLY A 206 0.19 -0.09 9.41
C GLY A 206 0.32 -0.04 10.94
N GLN A 207 0.22 -1.20 11.58
CA GLN A 207 0.33 -1.34 13.03
C GLN A 207 1.72 -0.98 13.55
N TYR A 208 2.78 -1.40 12.85
CA TYR A 208 4.15 -1.04 13.21
C TYR A 208 4.36 0.48 13.20
N TRP A 209 3.92 1.16 12.13
CA TRP A 209 4.02 2.62 12.05
C TRP A 209 3.12 3.30 13.07
N TYR A 210 1.94 2.75 13.35
CA TYR A 210 1.05 3.31 14.35
C TYR A 210 1.64 3.24 15.76
N GLN A 211 2.26 2.11 16.14
CA GLN A 211 3.00 1.99 17.41
C GLN A 211 4.17 2.96 17.49
N SER A 212 4.92 3.10 16.39
CA SER A 212 6.02 4.06 16.28
C SER A 212 5.54 5.50 16.43
N TYR A 213 4.35 5.83 15.90
CA TYR A 213 3.69 7.11 16.11
C TYR A 213 3.28 7.32 17.57
N LEU A 214 2.64 6.34 18.23
CA LEU A 214 2.24 6.48 19.63
C LEU A 214 3.45 6.79 20.53
N GLN A 215 4.60 6.17 20.25
CA GLN A 215 5.83 6.39 21.00
C GLN A 215 6.49 7.76 20.71
N SER A 216 6.56 8.16 19.44
CA SER A 216 7.31 9.34 19.02
C SER A 216 6.50 10.63 18.95
N GLY A 217 5.19 10.52 18.69
CA GLY A 217 4.32 11.61 18.31
C GLY A 217 4.63 12.25 16.95
N ASN A 218 5.47 11.63 16.13
CA ASN A 218 5.93 12.21 14.87
C ASN A 218 4.83 12.18 13.80
N PRO A 219 4.42 13.33 13.24
CA PRO A 219 3.36 13.38 12.24
C PRO A 219 3.73 12.63 10.96
N GLN A 220 5.00 12.64 10.54
CA GLN A 220 5.41 11.89 9.35
C GLN A 220 5.17 10.38 9.52
N ILE A 221 5.50 9.84 10.69
CA ILE A 221 5.27 8.42 10.99
C ILE A 221 3.77 8.10 11.00
N LEU A 222 2.92 9.00 11.50
CA LEU A 222 1.47 8.83 11.40
C LEU A 222 1.00 8.81 9.94
N GLY A 223 1.60 9.62 9.08
CA GLY A 223 1.29 9.61 7.65
C GLY A 223 1.60 8.27 6.97
N PHE A 224 2.69 7.58 7.35
CA PHE A 224 2.99 6.22 6.85
C PHE A 224 1.86 5.22 7.15
N VAL A 225 1.16 5.37 8.28
CA VAL A 225 0.01 4.53 8.62
C VAL A 225 -1.11 4.68 7.59
N PHE A 226 -1.31 5.87 7.02
CA PHE A 226 -2.42 6.12 6.11
C PHE A 226 -2.21 5.55 4.71
N HIS A 227 -1.01 5.09 4.39
CA HIS A 227 -0.78 4.29 3.20
C HIS A 227 -1.58 2.97 3.21
N THR A 228 -2.00 2.48 4.40
CA THR A 228 -2.92 1.34 4.54
C THR A 228 -4.27 1.51 3.85
N THR A 229 -4.58 2.69 3.31
CA THR A 229 -5.68 2.90 2.35
C THR A 229 -5.59 2.01 1.11
N ASP A 230 -4.44 1.39 0.86
CA ASP A 230 -4.30 0.27 -0.08
C ASP A 230 -5.24 -0.91 0.24
N LEU A 231 -5.72 -1.07 1.48
CA LEU A 231 -6.77 -2.03 1.79
C LEU A 231 -8.11 -1.71 1.12
N LEU A 232 -8.31 -0.48 0.65
CA LEU A 232 -9.47 -0.06 -0.14
C LEU A 232 -9.16 -0.07 -1.64
N GLN A 233 -7.98 -0.54 -2.03
CA GLN A 233 -7.63 -0.90 -3.38
C GLN A 233 -8.07 -2.38 -3.58
N PRO A 234 -8.96 -2.71 -4.54
CA PRO A 234 -9.48 -4.08 -4.69
C PRO A 234 -8.42 -5.15 -4.97
N HIS A 235 -7.50 -4.92 -5.89
CA HIS A 235 -6.39 -5.84 -6.22
C HIS A 235 -5.52 -6.20 -5.02
N HIS A 236 -5.38 -5.30 -4.05
CA HIS A 236 -4.58 -5.54 -2.83
C HIS A 236 -5.28 -6.48 -1.84
N THR A 237 -6.60 -6.55 -1.88
CA THR A 237 -7.40 -7.48 -1.05
C THR A 237 -7.71 -8.81 -1.75
N TRP A 238 -7.76 -8.78 -3.08
CA TRP A 238 -7.82 -9.96 -3.93
C TRP A 238 -6.43 -10.58 -4.23
N THR A 239 -5.37 -9.90 -3.79
CA THR A 239 -3.97 -10.31 -3.92
C THR A 239 -3.57 -10.65 -5.35
N THR A 240 -3.57 -9.65 -6.23
CA THR A 240 -3.02 -9.78 -7.59
C THR A 240 -2.32 -8.50 -8.00
N SER A 241 -1.21 -8.62 -8.75
CA SER A 241 -0.51 -7.48 -9.35
C SER A 241 -0.89 -7.23 -10.82
N ASP A 242 -1.97 -7.86 -11.30
CA ASP A 242 -2.44 -7.81 -12.69
C ASP A 242 -3.96 -7.55 -12.73
N LEU A 243 -4.63 -7.93 -13.82
CA LEU A 243 -6.09 -7.88 -13.95
C LEU A 243 -6.58 -6.44 -13.84
N ASN A 244 -6.03 -5.59 -14.72
CA ASN A 244 -6.29 -4.16 -14.78
C ASN A 244 -5.83 -3.38 -13.53
N HIS A 245 -4.96 -3.93 -12.68
CA HIS A 245 -4.46 -3.26 -11.46
C HIS A 245 -4.06 -1.81 -11.72
N SER A 246 -3.07 -1.62 -12.58
CA SER A 246 -2.54 -0.32 -12.96
C SER A 246 -3.53 0.59 -13.69
N SER A 247 -4.36 -0.01 -14.54
CA SER A 247 -5.39 0.67 -15.34
C SER A 247 -6.51 1.20 -14.44
N TRP A 248 -6.88 0.46 -13.40
CA TRP A 248 -7.85 0.85 -12.39
C TRP A 248 -7.34 2.03 -11.56
N GLU A 249 -6.09 1.97 -11.08
CA GLU A 249 -5.52 3.02 -10.24
C GLU A 249 -5.31 4.32 -11.00
N SER A 250 -4.84 4.21 -12.25
CA SER A 250 -4.75 5.33 -13.17
C SER A 250 -6.13 5.95 -13.39
N TRP A 251 -7.17 5.13 -13.58
CA TRP A 251 -8.54 5.61 -13.75
C TRP A 251 -9.05 6.34 -12.50
N VAL A 252 -8.84 5.79 -11.30
CA VAL A 252 -9.27 6.46 -10.07
C VAL A 252 -8.59 7.82 -9.92
N ASN A 253 -7.28 7.88 -10.19
CA ASN A 253 -6.53 9.13 -10.14
C ASN A 253 -7.03 10.16 -11.17
N ASP A 254 -7.24 9.74 -12.41
CA ASP A 254 -7.67 10.61 -13.52
C ASP A 254 -9.09 11.14 -13.32
N TYR A 255 -9.99 10.32 -12.77
CA TYR A 255 -11.40 10.67 -12.59
C TYR A 255 -11.75 11.18 -11.19
N TYR A 256 -10.78 11.26 -10.26
CA TYR A 256 -11.03 11.61 -8.86
C TYR A 256 -11.87 12.89 -8.69
N ASP A 257 -11.48 13.99 -9.34
CA ASP A 257 -12.21 15.26 -9.27
C ASP A 257 -13.42 15.27 -10.20
N GLN A 258 -13.26 14.74 -11.42
CA GLN A 258 -14.30 14.77 -12.44
C GLN A 258 -15.56 14.03 -11.98
N GLU A 259 -15.38 12.92 -11.28
CA GLU A 259 -16.47 12.06 -10.78
C GLU A 259 -16.80 12.33 -9.31
N ASN A 260 -16.17 13.34 -8.70
CA ASN A 260 -16.39 13.75 -7.31
C ASN A 260 -16.24 12.56 -6.34
N LEU A 261 -15.15 11.79 -6.47
CA LEU A 261 -14.95 10.57 -5.69
C LEU A 261 -14.76 10.83 -4.19
N ASN A 262 -14.46 12.07 -3.80
CA ASN A 262 -14.38 12.52 -2.41
C ASN A 262 -15.67 13.19 -1.91
N ASP A 263 -16.83 12.88 -2.50
CA ASP A 263 -18.13 13.45 -2.09
C ASP A 263 -18.34 13.37 -0.56
N PRO A 264 -18.46 14.52 0.14
CA PRO A 264 -18.62 14.55 1.58
C PRO A 264 -19.83 13.76 2.10
N ALA A 265 -20.90 13.64 1.31
CA ALA A 265 -22.06 12.84 1.68
C ALA A 265 -21.75 11.34 1.66
N LEU A 266 -20.99 10.88 0.66
CA LEU A 266 -20.52 9.49 0.58
C LEU A 266 -19.51 9.18 1.69
N VAL A 267 -18.61 10.12 2.00
CA VAL A 267 -17.68 9.97 3.14
C VAL A 267 -18.46 9.88 4.45
N THR A 268 -19.47 10.74 4.65
CA THR A 268 -20.34 10.69 5.84
C THR A 268 -21.07 9.35 5.96
N GLN A 269 -21.54 8.79 4.84
CA GLN A 269 -22.15 7.46 4.83
C GLN A 269 -21.11 6.38 5.17
N ALA A 270 -19.94 6.43 4.56
CA ALA A 270 -18.84 5.49 4.82
C ALA A 270 -18.35 5.53 6.26
N MET A 271 -18.38 6.69 6.94
CA MET A 271 -18.05 6.79 8.36
C MET A 271 -18.88 5.84 9.24
N THR A 272 -20.11 5.51 8.81
CA THR A 272 -21.04 4.65 9.57
C THR A 272 -20.80 3.15 9.36
N THR A 273 -19.99 2.75 8.37
CA THR A 273 -19.73 1.34 8.07
C THR A 273 -18.60 0.75 8.92
N PHE A 274 -17.71 1.61 9.43
CA PHE A 274 -16.65 1.23 10.34
C PHE A 274 -17.10 1.29 11.81
N ALA A 275 -16.75 0.26 12.56
CA ALA A 275 -16.72 0.32 14.02
C ALA A 275 -15.47 1.12 14.46
N ALA A 276 -15.70 2.19 15.22
CA ALA A 276 -14.61 3.00 15.76
C ALA A 276 -13.73 2.19 16.72
N LEU A 277 -12.44 2.48 16.72
CA LEU A 277 -11.48 1.91 17.65
C LEU A 277 -11.78 2.36 19.08
N ASP A 278 -11.60 1.45 20.05
CA ASP A 278 -11.60 1.79 21.48
C ASP A 278 -10.48 2.79 21.75
N THR A 279 -10.76 3.86 22.49
CA THR A 279 -9.80 4.96 22.69
C THR A 279 -8.57 4.57 23.51
N GLN A 280 -8.60 3.42 24.20
CA GLN A 280 -7.47 2.85 24.92
C GLN A 280 -6.76 1.75 24.13
N SER A 281 -7.27 1.37 22.95
CA SER A 281 -6.60 0.41 22.09
C SER A 281 -5.30 0.99 21.56
N THR A 282 -4.28 0.15 21.47
CA THR A 282 -3.05 0.45 20.72
C THR A 282 -2.96 -0.35 19.43
N ASP A 283 -3.94 -1.23 19.17
CA ASP A 283 -4.06 -2.04 17.96
C ASP A 283 -5.11 -1.42 17.02
N VAL A 284 -4.66 -1.04 15.82
CA VAL A 284 -5.51 -0.47 14.75
C VAL A 284 -5.90 -1.50 13.69
N ARG A 285 -5.31 -2.69 13.70
CA ARG A 285 -5.59 -3.75 12.71
C ARG A 285 -7.08 -4.10 12.61
N PRO A 286 -7.88 -4.14 13.69
CA PRO A 286 -9.32 -4.40 13.56
C PRO A 286 -10.08 -3.39 12.69
N LEU A 287 -9.64 -2.12 12.64
CA LEU A 287 -10.21 -1.12 11.74
C LEU A 287 -9.74 -1.34 10.30
N LEU A 288 -8.44 -1.61 10.12
CA LEU A 288 -7.83 -1.89 8.82
C LEU A 288 -8.48 -3.10 8.14
N THR A 289 -8.66 -4.19 8.88
CA THR A 289 -9.32 -5.42 8.40
C THR A 289 -10.78 -5.19 7.98
N GLN A 290 -11.50 -4.25 8.62
CA GLN A 290 -12.84 -3.87 8.15
C GLN A 290 -12.78 -3.19 6.77
N GLY A 291 -11.76 -2.35 6.53
CA GLY A 291 -11.53 -1.72 5.23
C GLY A 291 -11.22 -2.75 4.15
N GLY A 292 -10.31 -3.67 4.46
CA GLY A 292 -9.97 -4.78 3.57
C GLY A 292 -11.18 -5.66 3.23
N ALA A 293 -11.98 -6.02 4.24
CA ALA A 293 -13.18 -6.83 4.05
C ALA A 293 -14.23 -6.11 3.19
N PHE A 294 -14.37 -4.80 3.35
CA PHE A 294 -15.25 -3.99 2.51
C PHE A 294 -14.79 -3.98 1.05
N SER A 295 -13.51 -3.68 0.80
CA SER A 295 -12.92 -3.66 -0.54
C SER A 295 -13.05 -5.02 -1.23
N TYR A 296 -12.74 -6.10 -0.52
CA TYR A 296 -12.90 -7.46 -1.04
C TYR A 296 -14.34 -7.73 -1.48
N ALA A 297 -15.33 -7.36 -0.65
CA ALA A 297 -16.74 -7.59 -0.90
C ALA A 297 -17.32 -6.75 -2.06
N GLN A 298 -16.79 -5.54 -2.30
CA GLN A 298 -17.35 -4.61 -3.29
C GLN A 298 -16.51 -4.46 -4.57
N GLY A 299 -15.21 -4.72 -4.51
CA GLY A 299 -14.25 -4.32 -5.52
C GLY A 299 -13.98 -5.33 -6.63
N GLY A 300 -14.46 -6.56 -6.53
CA GLY A 300 -14.07 -7.65 -7.44
C GLY A 300 -14.33 -7.39 -8.94
N ILE A 301 -15.27 -6.51 -9.29
CA ILE A 301 -15.61 -6.22 -10.69
C ILE A 301 -14.47 -5.53 -11.46
N VAL A 302 -13.69 -4.67 -10.79
CA VAL A 302 -12.64 -3.87 -11.47
C VAL A 302 -11.42 -4.70 -11.87
N LEU A 303 -11.30 -5.92 -11.33
CA LEU A 303 -10.29 -6.89 -11.78
C LEU A 303 -10.53 -7.29 -13.24
N ASN A 304 -11.77 -7.25 -13.72
CA ASN A 304 -12.10 -7.76 -15.07
C ASN A 304 -12.79 -6.71 -15.97
N SER A 305 -13.19 -5.56 -15.42
CA SER A 305 -13.88 -4.51 -16.17
C SER A 305 -13.04 -3.23 -16.30
N GLU A 306 -12.92 -2.76 -17.54
CA GLU A 306 -12.46 -1.41 -17.86
C GLU A 306 -13.59 -0.44 -18.18
N ASP A 307 -14.85 -0.90 -18.07
CA ASP A 307 -16.00 -0.04 -18.32
C ASP A 307 -16.07 1.10 -17.30
N HIS A 308 -16.33 2.31 -17.80
CA HIS A 308 -16.35 3.52 -16.97
C HIS A 308 -17.41 3.45 -15.86
N TYR A 309 -18.59 2.89 -16.13
CA TYR A 309 -19.66 2.84 -15.13
C TYR A 309 -19.39 1.81 -14.04
N ASP A 310 -18.88 0.63 -14.40
CA ASP A 310 -18.46 -0.38 -13.42
C ASP A 310 -17.37 0.17 -12.49
N ARG A 311 -16.40 0.88 -13.07
CA ARG A 311 -15.31 1.55 -12.33
C ARG A 311 -15.85 2.66 -11.44
N LEU A 312 -16.73 3.51 -11.97
CA LEU A 312 -17.34 4.60 -11.22
C LEU A 312 -18.16 4.11 -10.02
N ASP A 313 -18.98 3.08 -10.22
CA ASP A 313 -19.81 2.50 -9.17
C ASP A 313 -18.94 1.87 -8.06
N THR A 314 -17.81 1.27 -8.42
CA THR A 314 -16.83 0.75 -7.45
C THR A 314 -16.09 1.88 -6.74
N ALA A 315 -15.62 2.88 -7.49
CA ALA A 315 -14.83 3.99 -6.96
C ALA A 315 -15.60 4.85 -5.96
N LYS A 316 -16.89 5.11 -6.25
CA LYS A 316 -17.83 5.79 -5.33
C LYS A 316 -18.11 5.04 -4.05
N GLN A 317 -17.68 3.78 -3.96
CA GLN A 317 -17.69 3.02 -2.72
C GLN A 317 -16.32 3.10 -2.05
N VAL A 318 -15.26 2.64 -2.72
CA VAL A 318 -13.97 2.43 -2.07
C VAL A 318 -13.23 3.71 -1.70
N VAL A 319 -13.30 4.78 -2.50
CA VAL A 319 -12.60 6.05 -2.20
C VAL A 319 -13.19 6.75 -0.97
N PRO A 320 -14.52 6.94 -0.85
CA PRO A 320 -15.11 7.46 0.39
C PRO A 320 -14.83 6.60 1.62
N HIS A 321 -14.75 5.27 1.47
CA HIS A 321 -14.38 4.37 2.56
C HIS A 321 -12.90 4.50 2.95
N ALA A 322 -12.01 4.75 2.01
CA ALA A 322 -10.60 5.03 2.30
C ALA A 322 -10.45 6.33 3.10
N ILE A 323 -11.15 7.40 2.68
CA ILE A 323 -11.21 8.67 3.42
C ILE A 323 -11.76 8.45 4.82
N ALA A 324 -12.89 7.73 4.95
CA ALA A 324 -13.50 7.43 6.25
C ALA A 324 -12.56 6.62 7.17
N MET A 325 -11.83 5.65 6.63
CA MET A 325 -10.84 4.88 7.40
C MET A 325 -9.74 5.79 7.95
N VAL A 326 -9.21 6.73 7.15
CA VAL A 326 -8.22 7.72 7.62
C VAL A 326 -8.83 8.65 8.69
N VAL A 327 -10.08 9.09 8.54
CA VAL A 327 -10.76 9.89 9.58
C VAL A 327 -10.87 9.12 10.88
N HIS A 328 -11.20 7.82 10.86
CA HIS A 328 -11.25 6.98 12.06
C HIS A 328 -9.87 6.82 12.70
N LEU A 329 -8.82 6.56 11.90
CA LEU A 329 -7.44 6.50 12.40
C LEU A 329 -6.99 7.83 13.01
N LEU A 330 -7.29 8.97 12.36
CA LEU A 330 -6.98 10.30 12.89
C LEU A 330 -7.74 10.57 14.20
N ASN A 331 -9.04 10.28 14.25
CA ASN A 331 -9.83 10.42 15.46
C ASN A 331 -9.20 9.67 16.63
N HIS A 332 -8.77 8.43 16.38
CA HIS A 332 -8.14 7.60 17.39
C HIS A 332 -6.74 8.13 17.77
N ALA A 333 -5.88 8.41 16.78
CA ALA A 333 -4.52 8.92 16.96
C ALA A 333 -4.46 10.17 17.84
N MET A 334 -5.43 11.08 17.69
CA MET A 334 -5.45 12.35 18.40
C MET A 334 -5.78 12.22 19.90
N VAL A 335 -6.32 11.07 20.34
CA VAL A 335 -6.73 10.85 21.74
C VAL A 335 -6.08 9.64 22.40
N ALA A 336 -5.39 8.80 21.63
CA ALA A 336 -4.65 7.64 22.12
C ALA A 336 -3.26 8.00 22.71
N ARG A 337 -2.86 9.28 22.67
CA ARG A 337 -1.59 9.81 23.19
C ARG A 337 -1.81 10.75 24.36
#